data_AF-A0A9P7FQJ7-F1
#
_entry.id   AF-A0A9P7FQJ7-F1
#
_cell.length_a   1.000
_cell.length_b   1.000
_cell.length_c   1.000
_cell.angle_alpha   90.00
_cell.angle_beta   90.00
_cell.angle_gamma   90.00
#
_symmetry.space_group_name_H-M   'P 1'
#
loop_
_entity.id
_entity.type
_entity.pdbx_description
1 polymer ?
#
loop_
_entity_poly.entity_id
_entity_poly.type
_entity_poly.pdbx_seq_one_letter_code
_entity_poly.pdbx_strand_id
1 'polypeptide(L)'
;MARDLLFGSLSNPPPHLYRHDLESFLYILVWAALHYDFKLGVRLPTPECIQIWDSSMQSARNAKQSMITSMYTRDMILSHVQPQSQDRLVPWIISLADLFADGGYAEWHARDNPEWDKKTLGGWITFQKFMEALGREPRQLRPPQVDSATL
;
A
#
# COMPACT_ATOMS: atom_id res chain seq x y z
N MET A 1 -6.13 -10.81 4.64
CA MET A 1 -6.45 -12.02 5.45
C MET A 1 -7.69 -11.76 6.31
N ALA A 2 -8.54 -12.79 6.48
CA ALA A 2 -9.62 -12.95 7.48
C ALA A 2 -10.92 -12.10 7.36
N ARG A 3 -11.55 -12.01 6.17
CA ARG A 3 -12.96 -11.52 6.04
C ARG A 3 -13.98 -12.64 5.97
N ASP A 4 -13.48 -13.83 5.64
CA ASP A 4 -14.12 -15.13 5.68
C ASP A 4 -14.48 -15.60 7.11
N LEU A 5 -14.18 -14.80 8.13
CA LEU A 5 -14.60 -15.08 9.51
C LEU A 5 -15.76 -14.19 9.98
N LEU A 6 -16.21 -13.25 9.15
CA LEU A 6 -17.26 -12.26 9.48
C LEU A 6 -18.59 -12.54 8.75
N PHE A 7 -18.83 -13.78 8.30
CA PHE A 7 -19.99 -14.22 7.51
C PHE A 7 -21.35 -14.19 8.24
N GLY A 8 -21.60 -13.19 9.09
CA GLY A 8 -22.90 -12.95 9.71
C GLY A 8 -23.80 -11.96 8.96
N SER A 9 -23.27 -11.09 8.09
CA SER A 9 -24.04 -9.89 7.67
C SER A 9 -23.87 -9.38 6.22
N LEU A 10 -23.02 -9.97 5.37
CA LEU A 10 -22.85 -9.48 4.00
C LEU A 10 -22.97 -10.63 3.00
N SER A 11 -24.13 -10.73 2.36
CA SER A 11 -24.48 -11.76 1.38
C SER A 11 -23.64 -11.72 0.08
N ASN A 12 -22.79 -10.71 -0.10
CA ASN A 12 -21.72 -10.67 -1.10
C ASN A 12 -20.69 -9.61 -0.70
N PRO A 13 -19.58 -9.97 -0.05
CA PRO A 13 -18.52 -9.01 0.22
C PRO A 13 -17.89 -8.53 -1.10
N PRO A 14 -17.44 -7.26 -1.18
CA PRO A 14 -16.69 -6.78 -2.35
C PRO A 14 -15.48 -7.68 -2.64
N PRO A 15 -15.19 -7.97 -3.92
CA PRO A 15 -14.08 -8.85 -4.29
C PRO A 15 -12.76 -8.28 -3.78
N HIS A 16 -11.97 -9.12 -3.12
CA HIS A 16 -10.62 -8.80 -2.70
C HIS A 16 -9.67 -8.99 -3.89
N LEU A 17 -8.99 -7.92 -4.28
CA LEU A 17 -8.10 -7.87 -5.45
C LEU A 17 -6.66 -7.73 -4.97
N TYR A 18 -5.71 -8.26 -5.74
CA TYR A 18 -4.28 -8.15 -5.43
C TYR A 18 -3.82 -6.69 -5.21
N ARG A 19 -4.40 -5.73 -5.94
CA ARG A 19 -4.13 -4.30 -5.71
C ARG A 19 -4.45 -3.82 -4.30
N HIS A 20 -5.44 -4.42 -3.63
CA HIS A 20 -5.78 -4.09 -2.24
C HIS A 20 -4.71 -4.59 -1.26
N ASP A 21 -4.04 -5.70 -1.55
CA ASP A 21 -2.91 -6.18 -0.76
C ASP A 21 -1.69 -5.28 -0.92
N LEU A 22 -1.41 -4.82 -2.14
CA LEU A 22 -0.35 -3.84 -2.41
C LEU A 22 -0.62 -2.49 -1.73
N GLU A 23 -1.87 -2.01 -1.78
CA GLU A 23 -2.27 -0.78 -1.10
C GLU A 23 -2.16 -0.92 0.43
N SER A 24 -2.55 -2.09 0.96
CA SER A 24 -2.37 -2.40 2.39
C SER A 24 -0.89 -2.40 2.79
N PHE A 25 0.01 -2.87 1.92
CA PHE A 25 1.45 -2.80 2.16
C PHE A 25 1.96 -1.36 2.27
N LEU A 26 1.49 -0.44 1.41
CA LEU A 26 1.78 0.99 1.55
C LEU A 26 1.38 1.51 2.94
N TYR A 27 0.17 1.20 3.41
CA TYR A 27 -0.27 1.64 4.74
C TYR A 27 0.56 1.03 5.87
N ILE A 28 1.03 -0.22 5.72
CA ILE A 28 1.96 -0.84 6.69
C ILE A 28 3.29 -0.09 6.70
N LEU A 29 3.83 0.33 5.54
CA LEU A 29 5.05 1.13 5.49
C LEU A 29 4.89 2.47 6.20
N VAL A 30 3.78 3.18 5.96
CA VAL A 30 3.46 4.44 6.65
C VAL A 30 3.37 4.20 8.15
N TRP A 31 2.63 3.17 8.57
CA TRP A 31 2.51 2.82 9.98
C TRP A 31 3.85 2.51 10.62
N ALA A 32 4.71 1.76 9.93
CA ALA A 32 6.03 1.39 10.40
C ALA A 32 6.95 2.62 10.52
N ALA A 33 6.94 3.51 9.51
CA ALA A 33 7.76 4.71 9.48
C ALA A 33 7.42 5.72 10.59
N LEU A 34 6.15 5.77 11.00
CA LEU A 34 5.67 6.68 12.04
C LEU A 34 5.84 6.13 13.45
N HIS A 35 5.63 4.83 13.64
CA HIS A 35 5.51 4.24 14.97
C HIS A 35 6.72 3.46 15.43
N TYR A 36 7.72 3.16 14.60
CA TYR A 36 8.84 2.34 15.04
C TYR A 36 10.16 3.11 14.96
N ASP A 37 10.83 3.16 16.09
CA ASP A 37 12.26 3.41 16.13
C ASP A 37 12.98 2.07 15.86
N PHE A 38 13.45 1.87 14.63
CA PHE A 38 14.13 0.65 14.25
C PHE A 38 15.50 0.46 14.92
N LYS A 39 16.13 1.52 15.45
CA LYS A 39 17.41 1.41 16.15
C LYS A 39 17.19 0.97 17.59
N LEU A 40 16.24 1.60 18.28
CA LEU A 40 15.93 1.31 19.68
C LEU A 40 14.97 0.11 19.83
N GLY A 41 14.31 -0.30 18.74
CA GLY A 41 13.34 -1.39 18.75
C GLY A 41 12.06 -1.05 19.52
N VAL A 42 11.72 0.24 19.65
CA VAL A 42 10.57 0.70 20.44
C VAL A 42 9.45 1.23 19.56
N ARG A 43 8.21 1.10 20.05
CA ARG A 43 7.04 1.71 19.44
C ARG A 43 6.82 3.12 20.01
N LEU A 44 6.73 4.10 19.12
CA LEU A 44 6.41 5.49 19.43
C LEU A 44 4.89 5.71 19.50
N PRO A 45 4.44 6.75 20.22
CA PRO A 45 3.03 7.16 20.23
C PRO A 45 2.53 7.52 18.81
N THR A 46 1.24 7.32 18.58
CA THR A 46 0.59 7.64 17.31
C THR A 46 0.47 9.17 17.13
N PRO A 47 1.06 9.75 16.06
CA PRO A 47 0.88 11.17 15.75
C PRO A 47 -0.58 11.54 15.58
N GLU A 48 -0.98 12.71 16.08
CA GLU A 48 -2.37 13.19 16.04
C GLU A 48 -2.93 13.19 14.61
N CYS A 49 -2.11 13.56 13.62
CA CYS A 49 -2.50 13.65 12.22
C CYS A 49 -2.99 12.33 11.59
N ILE A 50 -2.67 11.17 12.19
CA ILE A 50 -3.11 9.85 11.71
C ILE A 50 -4.07 9.14 12.66
N GLN A 51 -4.42 9.71 13.82
CA GLN A 51 -5.40 9.09 14.73
C GLN A 51 -6.78 8.88 14.07
N ILE A 52 -7.13 9.73 13.10
CA ILE A 52 -8.35 9.58 12.31
C ILE A 52 -8.42 8.26 11.52
N TRP A 53 -7.30 7.57 11.32
CA TRP A 53 -7.27 6.26 10.66
C TRP A 53 -7.91 5.15 11.51
N ASP A 54 -7.97 5.33 12.82
CA ASP A 54 -8.59 4.39 13.78
C ASP A 54 -10.02 4.81 14.17
N SER A 55 -10.60 5.77 13.44
CA SER A 55 -11.95 6.28 13.69
C SER A 55 -13.02 5.49 12.90
N SER A 56 -14.06 6.17 12.39
CA SER A 56 -15.09 5.52 11.56
C SER A 56 -14.50 4.99 10.25
N MET A 57 -15.09 3.94 9.67
CA MET A 57 -14.66 3.39 8.37
C MET A 57 -14.60 4.46 7.27
N GLN A 58 -15.58 5.38 7.23
CA GLN A 58 -15.62 6.45 6.23
C GLN A 58 -14.53 7.50 6.46
N SER A 59 -14.32 7.90 7.71
CA SER A 59 -13.28 8.87 8.08
C SER A 59 -11.88 8.31 7.79
N ALA A 60 -11.64 7.06 8.19
CA ALA A 60 -10.39 6.36 7.92
C ALA A 60 -10.15 6.23 6.42
N ARG A 61 -11.16 5.84 5.64
CA ARG A 61 -11.09 5.78 4.17
C ARG A 61 -10.72 7.13 3.57
N ASN A 62 -11.41 8.20 3.96
CA ASN A 62 -11.17 9.54 3.42
C ASN A 62 -9.75 10.03 3.76
N ALA A 63 -9.31 9.85 5.00
CA ALA A 63 -7.96 10.26 5.42
C ALA A 63 -6.86 9.49 4.67
N LYS A 64 -7.06 8.17 4.49
CA LYS A 64 -6.17 7.29 3.73
C LYS A 64 -6.11 7.65 2.24
N GLN A 65 -7.27 8.00 1.65
CA GLN A 65 -7.34 8.50 0.28
C GLN A 65 -6.60 9.83 0.14
N SER A 66 -6.81 10.76 1.07
CA SER A 66 -6.10 12.06 1.07
C SER A 66 -4.60 11.89 1.19
N MET A 67 -4.10 10.92 1.97
CA MET A 67 -2.65 10.63 2.03
C MET A 67 -2.09 10.21 0.66
N ILE A 68 -2.87 9.47 -0.14
CA ILE A 68 -2.47 9.06 -1.49
C ILE A 68 -2.52 10.26 -2.46
N THR A 69 -3.60 11.04 -2.46
CA THR A 69 -3.88 12.01 -3.52
C THR A 69 -3.47 13.45 -3.22
N SER A 70 -3.22 13.81 -1.96
CA SER A 70 -2.84 15.16 -1.55
C SER A 70 -1.39 15.18 -1.09
N MET A 71 -0.53 15.84 -1.88
CA MET A 71 0.87 16.07 -1.52
C MET A 71 0.99 16.75 -0.16
N TYR A 72 0.18 17.78 0.10
CA TYR A 72 0.18 18.49 1.38
C TYR A 72 -0.13 17.55 2.57
N THR A 73 -1.16 16.71 2.45
CA THR A 73 -1.53 15.77 3.51
C THR A 73 -0.44 14.74 3.74
N ARG A 74 0.15 14.24 2.64
CA ARG A 74 1.26 13.30 2.69
C ARG A 74 2.48 13.90 3.36
N ASP A 75 2.91 15.09 2.97
CA ASP A 75 4.07 15.79 3.53
C ASP A 75 3.87 16.10 5.02
N MET A 76 2.68 16.53 5.41
CA MET A 76 2.30 16.71 6.81
C MET A 76 2.48 15.41 7.62
N ILE A 77 1.99 14.28 7.11
CA ILE A 77 2.16 12.97 7.76
C ILE A 77 3.64 12.58 7.83
N LEU A 78 4.36 12.70 6.70
CA LEU A 78 5.76 12.28 6.59
C LEU A 78 6.72 13.16 7.40
N SER A 79 6.33 14.39 7.75
CA SER A 79 7.09 15.24 8.67
C SER A 79 7.28 14.64 10.07
N HIS A 80 6.45 13.67 10.45
CA HIS A 80 6.56 12.95 11.72
C HIS A 80 7.47 11.71 11.65
N VAL A 81 7.97 11.35 10.46
CA VAL A 81 8.86 10.20 10.30
C VAL A 81 10.23 10.53 10.91
N GLN A 82 10.72 9.61 11.75
CA GLN A 82 12.01 9.76 12.41
C GLN A 82 13.14 9.91 11.38
N PRO A 83 14.12 10.83 11.58
CA PRO A 83 15.18 11.11 10.61
C PRO A 83 15.88 9.86 10.06
N GLN A 84 16.14 8.89 10.92
CA GLN A 84 16.78 7.62 10.57
C GLN A 84 16.01 6.72 9.61
N SER A 85 14.69 6.91 9.51
CA SER A 85 13.81 6.16 8.61
C SER A 85 13.53 6.92 7.32
N GLN A 86 13.89 8.21 7.25
CA GLN A 86 13.56 9.09 6.13
C GLN A 86 14.23 8.62 4.84
N ASP A 87 15.55 8.43 4.84
CA ASP A 87 16.33 8.12 3.63
C ASP A 87 15.85 6.87 2.88
N ARG A 88 15.19 5.94 3.57
CA ARG A 88 14.76 4.67 2.99
C ARG A 88 13.25 4.54 2.81
N LEU A 89 12.46 4.83 3.85
CA LEU A 89 11.02 4.57 3.80
C LEU A 89 10.25 5.70 3.13
N VAL A 90 10.68 6.95 3.30
CA VAL A 90 9.96 8.11 2.73
C VAL A 90 9.94 8.07 1.20
N PRO A 91 11.06 7.85 0.48
CA PRO A 91 11.03 7.71 -0.97
C PRO A 91 10.09 6.60 -1.44
N TRP A 92 10.11 5.44 -0.77
CA TRP A 92 9.22 4.32 -1.11
C TRP A 92 7.75 4.67 -0.90
N ILE A 93 7.42 5.31 0.22
CA ILE A 93 6.03 5.73 0.50
C ILE A 93 5.56 6.72 -0.55
N ILE A 94 6.39 7.71 -0.92
CA ILE A 94 6.05 8.71 -1.94
C ILE A 94 5.81 8.03 -3.29
N SER A 95 6.78 7.24 -3.79
CA SER A 95 6.67 6.59 -5.10
C SER A 95 5.49 5.64 -5.20
N LEU A 96 5.18 4.90 -4.12
CA LEU A 96 4.00 4.04 -4.08
C LEU A 96 2.70 4.85 -4.01
N ALA A 97 2.64 5.92 -3.20
CA ALA A 97 1.46 6.77 -3.13
C ALA A 97 1.16 7.43 -4.48
N ASP A 98 2.19 7.90 -5.19
CA ASP A 98 2.05 8.45 -6.54
C ASP A 98 1.53 7.37 -7.53
N LEU A 99 2.08 6.14 -7.47
CA LEU A 99 1.60 5.02 -8.30
C LEU A 99 0.10 4.73 -8.08
N PHE A 100 -0.37 4.75 -6.84
CA PHE A 100 -1.80 4.56 -6.52
C PHE A 100 -2.65 5.77 -6.91
N ALA A 101 -2.14 6.99 -6.78
CA ALA A 101 -2.83 8.21 -7.22
C ALA A 101 -3.06 8.21 -8.73
N ASP A 102 -2.03 7.87 -9.52
CA ASP A 102 -2.11 7.78 -10.98
C ASP A 102 -3.10 6.69 -11.43
N GLY A 103 -3.05 5.52 -10.79
CA GLY A 103 -4.01 4.44 -11.07
C GLY A 103 -5.46 4.86 -10.76
N GLY A 104 -5.68 5.56 -9.65
CA GLY A 104 -7.00 6.11 -9.31
C GLY A 104 -7.48 7.19 -10.29
N TYR A 105 -6.57 8.06 -10.75
CA TYR A 105 -6.87 9.07 -11.75
C TYR A 105 -7.25 8.42 -13.10
N ALA A 106 -6.53 7.38 -13.51
CA ALA A 106 -6.85 6.61 -14.72
C ALA A 106 -8.21 5.92 -14.62
N GLU A 107 -8.53 5.31 -13.47
CA GLU A 107 -9.86 4.72 -13.22
C GLU A 107 -10.97 5.77 -13.32
N TRP A 108 -10.77 6.97 -12.78
CA TRP A 108 -11.76 8.05 -12.88
C TRP A 108 -12.04 8.46 -14.34
N HIS A 109 -11.01 8.53 -15.18
CA HIS A 109 -11.16 8.81 -16.62
C HIS A 109 -11.82 7.67 -17.39
N ALA A 110 -11.65 6.44 -16.91
CA ALA A 110 -12.22 5.24 -17.52
C ALA A 110 -13.55 4.79 -16.90
N ARG A 111 -14.18 5.61 -16.04
CA ARG A 111 -15.35 5.20 -15.24
C ARG A 111 -16.55 4.71 -16.07
N ASP A 112 -16.68 5.23 -17.29
CA ASP A 112 -17.76 4.91 -18.22
C ASP A 112 -17.38 3.77 -19.19
N ASN A 113 -16.15 3.26 -19.11
CA ASN A 113 -15.67 2.13 -19.91
C ASN A 113 -15.97 0.80 -19.20
N PRO A 114 -16.91 -0.02 -19.71
CA PRO A 114 -17.26 -1.30 -19.10
C PRO A 114 -16.14 -2.35 -19.19
N GLU A 115 -15.21 -2.21 -20.14
CA GLU A 115 -14.09 -3.13 -20.35
C GLU A 115 -12.84 -2.73 -19.55
N TRP A 116 -12.91 -1.67 -18.73
CA TRP A 116 -11.79 -1.23 -17.92
C TRP A 116 -11.31 -2.33 -16.96
N ASP A 117 -10.01 -2.61 -16.97
CA ASP A 117 -9.42 -3.57 -16.04
C ASP A 117 -9.36 -3.01 -14.61
N LYS A 118 -10.43 -3.26 -13.85
CA LYS A 118 -10.54 -2.90 -12.43
C LYS A 118 -9.56 -3.67 -11.53
N LYS A 119 -8.99 -4.80 -11.99
CA LYS A 119 -8.08 -5.63 -11.18
C LYS A 119 -6.72 -4.96 -11.04
N THR A 120 -6.23 -4.37 -12.13
CA THR A 120 -4.92 -3.70 -12.16
C THR A 120 -5.02 -2.19 -12.36
N LEU A 121 -6.24 -1.62 -12.36
CA LEU A 121 -6.51 -0.24 -12.74
C LEU A 121 -5.93 0.07 -14.13
N GLY A 122 -6.29 -0.73 -15.14
CA GLY A 122 -5.80 -0.55 -16.51
C GLY A 122 -4.28 -0.73 -16.67
N GLY A 123 -3.69 -1.62 -15.87
CA GLY A 123 -2.26 -1.92 -15.88
C GLY A 123 -1.40 -0.94 -15.08
N TRP A 124 -1.98 -0.02 -14.30
CA TRP A 124 -1.24 0.87 -13.40
C TRP A 124 -0.72 0.14 -12.16
N ILE A 125 -1.51 -0.75 -11.59
CA ILE A 125 -1.18 -1.49 -10.37
C ILE A 125 -0.87 -2.95 -10.73
N THR A 126 0.40 -3.21 -11.03
CA THR A 126 0.95 -4.56 -11.25
C THR A 126 2.11 -4.80 -10.29
N PHE A 127 2.46 -6.07 -10.05
CA PHE A 127 3.63 -6.40 -9.23
C PHE A 127 4.92 -5.79 -9.79
N GLN A 128 5.07 -5.78 -11.11
CA GLN A 128 6.24 -5.20 -11.78
C GLN A 128 6.34 -3.69 -11.51
N LYS A 129 5.28 -2.91 -11.79
CA LYS A 129 5.29 -1.46 -11.54
C LYS A 129 5.47 -1.12 -10.07
N PHE A 130 4.93 -1.95 -9.19
CA PHE A 130 5.13 -1.81 -7.74
C PHE A 130 6.61 -1.99 -7.35
N MET A 131 7.28 -3.01 -7.90
CA MET A 131 8.71 -3.25 -7.66
C MET A 131 9.59 -2.15 -8.28
N GLU A 132 9.25 -1.69 -9.48
CA GLU A 132 9.88 -0.54 -10.15
C GLU A 132 9.75 0.74 -9.31
N ALA A 133 8.57 1.02 -8.76
CA ALA A 133 8.35 2.18 -7.88
C ALA A 133 9.18 2.12 -6.59
N LEU A 134 9.52 0.91 -6.11
CA LEU A 134 10.44 0.72 -4.98
C LEU A 134 11.92 0.82 -5.38
N GLY A 135 12.24 0.92 -6.67
CA GLY A 135 13.60 0.83 -7.20
C GLY A 135 14.21 -0.56 -6.97
N ARG A 136 13.40 -1.62 -7.06
CA ARG A 136 13.82 -3.00 -6.76
C ARG A 136 13.51 -3.93 -7.91
N GLU A 137 14.43 -4.83 -8.20
CA GLU A 137 14.17 -5.95 -9.09
C GLU A 137 13.34 -7.03 -8.37
N PRO A 138 12.32 -7.61 -9.03
CA PRO A 138 11.71 -8.85 -8.58
C PRO A 138 12.76 -9.91 -8.29
N ARG A 139 12.68 -10.52 -7.10
CA ARG A 139 13.56 -11.64 -6.79
C ARG A 139 13.26 -12.75 -7.79
N GLN A 140 14.23 -13.10 -8.63
CA GLN A 140 14.14 -14.30 -9.46
C GLN A 140 14.04 -15.51 -8.52
N LEU A 141 12.92 -16.23 -8.58
CA LEU A 141 12.84 -17.53 -7.94
C LEU A 141 13.87 -18.40 -8.66
N ARG A 142 14.89 -18.90 -7.93
CA ARG A 142 15.76 -19.92 -8.50
C ARG A 142 14.87 -21.08 -8.93
N PRO A 143 15.01 -21.62 -10.15
CA PRO A 143 14.35 -22.87 -10.48
C PRO A 143 14.78 -23.93 -9.45
N PRO A 144 13.89 -24.86 -9.07
CA PRO A 144 14.25 -25.93 -8.14
C PRO A 144 15.52 -26.60 -8.66
N GLN A 145 16.52 -26.74 -7.78
CA GLN A 145 17.69 -27.55 -8.08
C GLN A 145 17.17 -28.96 -8.35
N VAL A 146 17.23 -29.37 -9.61
CA VAL A 146 17.05 -30.78 -9.95
C VAL A 146 18.30 -31.45 -9.42
N ASP A 147 18.22 -31.97 -8.20
CA ASP A 147 19.24 -32.87 -7.67
C ASP A 147 19.34 -34.01 -8.67
N SER A 148 20.43 -33.97 -9.44
CA SER A 148 20.82 -35.05 -10.33
C SER A 148 21.26 -36.16 -9.39
N ALA A 149 20.30 -36.98 -8.95
CA ALA A 149 20.59 -38.24 -8.28
C ALA A 149 21.35 -39.09 -9.30
N THR A 150 22.68 -39.01 -9.21
CA THR A 150 23.62 -39.88 -9.90
C THR A 150 23.47 -41.29 -9.34
N LEU A 151 23.26 -42.23 -10.28
CA LEU A 151 23.37 -43.69 -10.22
C LEU A 151 22.17 -44.46 -9.69
#